data_AF-A0A3M3WRV2-F1
#
_entry.id   AF-A0A3M3WRV2-F1
#
_cell.length_a   1.000
_cell.length_b   1.000
_cell.length_c   1.000
_cell.angle_alpha   90.00
_cell.angle_beta   90.00
_cell.angle_gamma   90.00
#
_symmetry.space_group_name_H-M   'P 1'
#
loop_
_entity.id
_entity.type
_entity.pdbx_description
1 polymer ?
#
loop_
_entity_poly.entity_id
_entity_poly.type
_entity_poly.pdbx_seq_one_letter_code
_entity_poly.pdbx_strand_id
1 'polypeptide(L)'
;TMAAEGGQLQLNVMEPLIAYKIFDSIRLLQRAMDMLREHCIVGITANEQRCRELVEHSIGLVTALNPYIGYENSTRIARIALETGRGVLELVREEGLLDDAMLDDILRPENMIAPRLAPLKA
;
A
#
# COMPACT_ATOMS: atom_id res chain seq x y z
N THR A 1 6.98 2.84 33.37
CA THR A 1 7.78 1.59 33.50
C THR A 1 7.73 1.16 34.96
N MET A 2 7.99 -0.11 35.28
CA MET A 2 7.96 -0.60 36.67
C MET A 2 8.86 0.21 37.63
N ALA A 3 10.00 0.73 37.13
CA ALA A 3 10.88 1.59 37.93
C ALA A 3 10.29 2.97 38.24
N ALA A 4 9.52 3.56 37.30
CA ALA A 4 8.86 4.84 37.53
C ALA A 4 7.69 4.73 38.54
N GLU A 5 7.01 3.58 38.57
CA GLU A 5 5.96 3.27 39.55
C GLU A 5 6.52 3.07 40.97
N GLY A 6 7.76 2.59 41.10
CA GLY A 6 8.41 2.27 42.38
C GLY A 6 8.82 3.48 43.26
N GLY A 7 8.21 4.65 43.08
CA GLY A 7 8.44 5.81 43.94
C GLY A 7 7.87 5.61 45.34
N GLN A 8 8.56 6.13 46.37
CA GLN A 8 8.12 6.02 47.76
C GLN A 8 8.09 7.40 48.43
N LEU A 9 6.88 7.87 48.75
CA LEU A 9 6.60 9.17 49.36
C LEU A 9 7.24 10.32 48.56
N GLN A 10 8.28 10.97 49.09
CA GLN A 10 8.86 12.20 48.52
C GLN A 10 9.89 11.95 47.41
N LEU A 11 10.33 10.70 47.18
CA LEU A 11 11.44 10.42 46.25
C LEU A 11 11.29 9.08 45.53
N ASN A 12 11.73 9.03 44.27
CA ASN A 12 11.93 7.77 43.55
C ASN A 12 13.42 7.41 43.56
N VAL A 13 13.80 6.39 44.32
CA VAL A 13 15.20 5.93 44.42
C VAL A 13 15.67 5.12 43.21
N MET A 14 14.77 4.80 42.28
CA MET A 14 15.05 4.01 41.06
C MET A 14 15.44 4.89 39.86
N GLU A 15 15.51 6.21 40.02
CA GLU A 15 15.93 7.16 38.98
C GLU A 15 17.22 6.77 38.24
N PRO A 16 18.28 6.23 38.89
CA PRO A 16 19.48 5.78 38.17
C PRO A 16 19.20 4.68 37.14
N LEU A 17 18.31 3.72 37.46
CA LEU A 17 17.92 2.65 36.54
C LEU A 17 17.10 3.21 35.36
N ILE A 18 16.19 4.15 35.65
CA ILE A 18 15.38 4.82 34.63
C ILE A 18 16.29 5.57 33.65
N ALA A 19 17.21 6.40 34.17
CA ALA A 19 18.16 7.14 33.35
C ALA A 19 19.05 6.22 32.52
N TYR A 20 19.60 5.16 33.12
CA TYR A 20 20.40 4.17 32.39
C TYR A 20 19.62 3.57 31.21
N LYS A 21 18.39 3.10 31.43
CA LYS A 21 17.59 2.46 30.39
C LYS A 21 17.15 3.42 29.28
N ILE A 22 16.87 4.67 29.62
CA ILE A 22 16.58 5.71 28.62
C ILE A 22 17.82 5.93 27.73
N PHE A 23 18.99 6.19 28.32
CA PHE A 23 20.20 6.48 27.54
C PHE A 23 20.70 5.27 26.74
N ASP A 24 20.58 4.07 27.30
CA ASP A 24 20.88 2.82 26.60
C ASP A 24 19.96 2.63 25.40
N SER A 25 18.65 2.83 25.57
CA SER A 25 17.68 2.72 24.47
C SER A 25 17.91 3.76 23.37
N ILE A 26 18.21 5.02 23.74
CA ILE A 26 18.53 6.07 22.78
C ILE A 26 19.77 5.67 21.97
N ARG A 27 20.83 5.21 22.64
CA ARG A 27 22.06 4.78 21.98
C ARG A 27 21.84 3.60 21.03
N LEU A 28 21.06 2.61 21.46
CA LEU A 28 20.72 1.46 20.64
C LEU A 28 19.89 1.87 19.43
N LEU A 29 18.88 2.70 19.62
CA LEU A 29 18.02 3.17 18.53
C LEU A 29 18.81 3.98 17.50
N GLN A 30 19.69 4.87 17.94
CA GLN A 30 20.59 5.62 17.06
C GLN A 30 21.43 4.69 16.17
N ARG A 31 22.12 3.73 16.79
CA ARG A 31 22.95 2.76 16.06
C ARG A 31 22.13 1.88 15.13
N ALA A 32 20.94 1.46 15.54
CA ALA A 32 20.05 0.65 14.73
C ALA A 32 19.54 1.42 13.51
N MET A 33 19.19 2.70 13.67
CA MET A 33 18.77 3.56 12.56
C MET A 33 19.90 3.79 11.56
N ASP A 34 21.13 4.04 12.03
CA ASP A 34 22.30 4.18 11.16
C ASP A 34 22.58 2.89 10.39
N MET A 35 22.57 1.74 11.08
CA MET A 35 22.75 0.43 10.46
C MET A 35 21.66 0.16 9.41
N LEU A 36 20.39 0.39 9.75
CA LEU A 36 19.28 0.17 8.83
C LEU A 36 19.41 1.07 7.58
N ARG A 37 19.75 2.34 7.77
CA ARG A 37 20.00 3.28 6.67
C ARG A 37 21.11 2.77 5.74
N GLU A 38 22.27 2.45 6.29
CA GLU A 38 23.48 2.13 5.52
C GLU A 38 23.45 0.75 4.88
N HIS A 39 22.96 -0.25 5.61
CA HIS A 39 23.02 -1.66 5.18
C HIS A 39 21.74 -2.19 4.57
N CYS A 40 20.66 -1.39 4.53
CA CYS A 40 19.40 -1.78 3.90
C CYS A 40 18.85 -0.65 3.03
N ILE A 41 18.44 0.47 3.62
CA ILE A 41 17.62 1.48 2.93
C ILE A 41 18.31 2.08 1.71
N VAL A 42 19.58 2.50 1.83
CA VAL A 42 20.33 3.13 0.73
C VAL A 42 20.44 2.20 -0.50
N GLY A 43 20.44 0.89 -0.29
CA GLY A 43 20.56 -0.11 -1.35
C GLY A 43 19.24 -0.64 -1.90
N ILE A 44 18.09 -0.16 -1.43
CA ILE A 44 16.78 -0.66 -1.91
C ILE A 44 16.60 -0.30 -3.39
N THR A 45 16.35 -1.32 -4.21
CA THR A 45 15.93 -1.18 -5.60
C THR A 45 14.56 -1.82 -5.82
N ALA A 46 13.72 -1.21 -6.64
CA ALA A 46 12.45 -1.80 -7.02
C ALA A 46 12.65 -2.92 -8.05
N ASN A 47 11.87 -4.01 -7.92
CA ASN A 47 11.68 -4.96 -9.00
C ASN A 47 10.51 -4.48 -9.86
N GLU A 48 10.79 -3.56 -10.79
CA GLU A 48 9.77 -2.88 -11.60
C GLU A 48 8.90 -3.86 -12.39
N GLN A 49 9.53 -4.89 -12.97
CA GLN A 49 8.83 -5.92 -13.74
C GLN A 49 7.81 -6.66 -12.88
N ARG A 50 8.22 -7.09 -11.67
CA ARG A 50 7.32 -7.76 -10.74
C ARG A 50 6.19 -6.85 -10.26
N CYS A 51 6.50 -5.59 -9.97
CA CYS A 51 5.49 -4.61 -9.58
C CYS A 51 4.45 -4.40 -10.68
N ARG A 52 4.89 -4.32 -11.95
CA ARG A 52 4.01 -4.18 -13.10
C ARG A 52 3.09 -5.38 -13.28
N GLU A 53 3.64 -6.59 -13.24
CA GLU A 53 2.86 -7.84 -13.32
C GLU A 53 1.78 -7.91 -12.23
N LEU A 54 2.13 -7.53 -10.99
CA LEU A 54 1.18 -7.52 -9.88
C LEU A 54 0.02 -6.54 -10.10
N VAL A 55 0.28 -5.39 -10.72
CA VAL A 55 -0.76 -4.40 -11.04
C VAL A 55 -1.63 -4.90 -12.20
N GLU A 56 -1.02 -5.34 -13.30
CA GLU A 56 -1.72 -5.78 -14.51
C GLU A 56 -2.62 -7.00 -14.27
N HIS A 57 -2.24 -7.88 -13.35
CA HIS A 57 -3.03 -9.05 -12.95
C HIS A 57 -3.94 -8.81 -11.72
N SER A 58 -3.97 -7.58 -11.18
CA SER A 58 -4.81 -7.28 -10.03
C SER A 58 -6.27 -7.16 -10.43
N ILE A 59 -7.13 -7.91 -9.72
CA ILE A 59 -8.59 -7.74 -9.81
C ILE A 59 -9.00 -6.31 -9.37
N GLY A 60 -8.20 -5.67 -8.52
CA GLY A 60 -8.44 -4.32 -8.03
C GLY A 60 -8.53 -3.25 -9.13
N LEU A 61 -7.97 -3.50 -10.33
CA LEU A 61 -8.09 -2.59 -11.48
C LEU A 61 -9.54 -2.31 -11.87
N VAL A 62 -10.46 -3.24 -11.58
CA VAL A 62 -11.88 -3.09 -11.87
C VAL A 62 -12.51 -1.88 -11.18
N THR A 63 -11.95 -1.45 -10.04
CA THR A 63 -12.44 -0.29 -9.28
C THR A 63 -12.31 1.02 -10.04
N ALA A 64 -11.26 1.15 -10.88
CA ALA A 64 -11.07 2.31 -11.75
C ALA A 64 -12.12 2.35 -12.87
N LEU A 65 -12.74 1.22 -13.20
CA LEU A 65 -13.76 1.10 -14.25
C LEU A 65 -15.17 1.43 -13.76
N ASN A 66 -15.41 1.43 -12.44
CA ASN A 66 -16.73 1.69 -11.84
C ASN A 66 -17.47 2.91 -12.43
N PRO A 67 -16.84 4.10 -12.62
CA PRO A 67 -17.54 5.26 -13.17
C PRO A 67 -17.96 5.13 -14.64
N TYR A 68 -17.38 4.18 -15.37
CA TYR A 68 -17.52 4.05 -16.82
C TYR A 68 -18.43 2.88 -17.22
N ILE A 69 -18.35 1.76 -16.50
CA ILE A 69 -19.14 0.55 -16.78
C ILE A 69 -20.19 0.26 -15.71
N GLY A 70 -20.20 1.02 -14.60
CA GLY A 70 -21.10 0.83 -13.48
C GLY A 70 -20.65 -0.26 -12.50
N TYR A 71 -21.16 -0.20 -11.28
CA TYR A 71 -20.79 -1.12 -10.20
C TYR A 71 -21.21 -2.57 -10.48
N GLU A 72 -22.36 -2.78 -11.12
CA GLU A 72 -22.88 -4.12 -11.43
C GLU A 72 -21.95 -4.86 -12.41
N ASN A 73 -21.60 -4.24 -13.54
CA ASN A 73 -20.66 -4.82 -14.50
C ASN A 73 -19.28 -5.03 -13.87
N SER A 74 -18.78 -4.06 -13.12
CA SER A 74 -17.49 -4.16 -12.45
C SER A 74 -17.45 -5.34 -11.48
N THR A 75 -18.49 -5.52 -10.67
CA THR A 75 -18.61 -6.65 -9.73
C THR A 75 -18.69 -7.99 -10.48
N ARG A 76 -19.45 -8.05 -11.58
CA ARG A 76 -19.57 -9.26 -12.41
C ARG A 76 -18.23 -9.66 -13.02
N ILE A 77 -17.50 -8.71 -13.61
CA ILE A 77 -16.17 -8.94 -14.17
C ILE A 77 -15.18 -9.40 -13.08
N ALA A 78 -15.21 -8.76 -11.91
CA ALA A 78 -14.36 -9.14 -10.79
C ALA A 78 -14.58 -10.59 -10.35
N ARG A 79 -15.84 -11.03 -10.30
CA ARG A 79 -16.20 -12.42 -9.97
C ARG A 79 -15.67 -13.40 -11.02
N ILE A 80 -15.86 -13.10 -12.30
CA ILE A 80 -15.37 -13.96 -13.40
C ILE A 80 -13.83 -14.04 -13.35
N ALA A 81 -13.13 -12.93 -13.14
CA ALA A 81 -11.67 -12.90 -13.00
C ALA A 81 -11.20 -13.78 -11.83
N LEU A 82 -11.88 -13.72 -10.69
CA LEU A 82 -11.56 -14.54 -9.51
C LEU A 82 -11.78 -16.04 -9.75
N GLU A 83 -12.90 -16.41 -10.38
CA GLU A 83 -13.27 -17.81 -10.63
C GLU A 83 -12.42 -18.45 -11.73
N THR A 84 -12.06 -17.68 -12.76
CA THR A 84 -11.34 -18.20 -13.95
C THR A 84 -9.82 -17.97 -13.88
N GLY A 85 -9.35 -17.09 -12.99
CA GLY A 85 -7.96 -16.64 -12.95
C GLY A 85 -7.55 -15.76 -14.12
N ARG A 86 -8.50 -15.33 -14.97
CA ARG A 86 -8.24 -14.45 -16.12
C ARG A 86 -8.10 -12.98 -15.69
N GLY A 87 -7.43 -12.19 -16.52
CA GLY A 87 -7.21 -10.77 -16.24
C GLY A 87 -8.47 -9.92 -16.44
N VAL A 88 -8.66 -8.91 -15.60
CA VAL A 88 -9.80 -7.96 -15.74
C VAL A 88 -9.79 -7.26 -17.11
N LEU A 89 -8.62 -6.83 -17.56
CA LEU A 89 -8.40 -6.22 -18.87
C LEU A 89 -8.89 -7.08 -20.03
N GLU A 90 -8.59 -8.38 -19.97
CA GLU A 90 -8.96 -9.36 -20.99
C GLU A 90 -10.48 -9.50 -21.07
N LEU A 91 -11.15 -9.64 -19.91
CA LEU A 91 -12.60 -9.80 -19.82
C LEU A 91 -13.35 -8.54 -20.29
N VAL A 92 -12.84 -7.35 -19.95
CA VAL A 92 -13.46 -6.07 -20.37
C VAL A 92 -13.35 -5.87 -21.87
N ARG A 93 -12.22 -6.25 -22.48
CA ARG A 93 -12.02 -6.23 -23.94
C ARG A 93 -12.89 -7.26 -24.65
N GLU A 94 -12.97 -8.48 -24.12
CA GLU A 94 -13.80 -9.57 -24.67
C GLU A 94 -15.28 -9.16 -24.73
N GLU A 95 -15.77 -8.49 -23.70
CA GLU A 95 -17.17 -8.06 -23.64
C GLU A 95 -17.43 -6.70 -24.31
N GLY A 96 -16.40 -6.03 -24.82
CA GLY A 96 -16.52 -4.74 -25.52
C GLY A 96 -17.12 -3.63 -24.66
N LEU A 97 -16.91 -3.65 -23.34
CA LEU A 97 -17.53 -2.68 -22.42
C LEU A 97 -16.92 -1.27 -22.53
N LEU A 98 -15.67 -1.18 -22.98
CA LEU A 98 -14.93 0.05 -23.21
C LEU A 98 -14.06 -0.07 -24.45
N ASP A 99 -13.78 1.06 -25.11
CA ASP A 99 -12.80 1.10 -26.19
C ASP A 99 -11.36 1.03 -25.64
N ASP A 100 -10.43 0.54 -26.46
CA ASP A 100 -9.03 0.34 -26.05
C ASP A 100 -8.33 1.65 -25.67
N ALA A 101 -8.66 2.77 -26.31
CA ALA A 101 -8.04 4.05 -26.03
C ALA A 101 -8.43 4.60 -24.65
N MET A 102 -9.69 4.41 -24.26
CA MET A 102 -10.26 4.77 -22.98
C MET A 102 -9.76 3.83 -21.89
N LEU A 103 -9.64 2.54 -22.18
CA LEU A 103 -9.06 1.55 -21.27
C LEU A 103 -7.60 1.89 -20.94
N ASP A 104 -6.80 2.17 -21.97
CA ASP A 104 -5.40 2.56 -21.83
C ASP A 104 -5.28 3.87 -21.05
N ASP A 105 -6.13 4.87 -21.31
CA ASP A 105 -6.14 6.11 -20.54
C ASP A 105 -6.53 5.89 -19.07
N ILE A 106 -7.62 5.16 -18.79
CA ILE A 106 -8.09 4.94 -17.40
C ILE A 106 -7.04 4.17 -16.58
N LEU A 107 -6.41 3.16 -17.17
CA LEU A 107 -5.52 2.23 -16.47
C LEU A 107 -4.04 2.63 -16.49
N ARG A 108 -3.72 3.83 -16.99
CA ARG A 108 -2.39 4.41 -16.76
C ARG A 108 -2.14 4.52 -15.25
N PRO A 109 -0.98 4.04 -14.74
CA PRO A 109 -0.68 4.09 -13.31
C PRO A 109 -0.81 5.49 -12.70
N GLU A 110 -0.40 6.52 -13.45
CA GLU A 110 -0.50 7.94 -13.11
C GLU A 110 -1.95 8.37 -12.80
N ASN A 111 -2.93 7.73 -13.44
CA ASN A 111 -4.35 8.02 -13.31
C ASN A 111 -5.04 7.24 -12.18
N MET A 112 -4.32 6.31 -11.53
CA MET A 112 -4.85 5.47 -10.44
C MET A 112 -4.24 5.78 -9.07
N ILE A 113 -3.38 6.80 -8.97
CA ILE A 113 -2.69 7.20 -7.72
C ILE A 113 -3.27 8.46 -7.07
N ALA A 114 -4.27 9.09 -7.69
CA ALA A 114 -4.93 10.29 -7.19
C ALA A 114 -6.38 10.38 -7.70
N PRO A 115 -7.27 11.15 -7.03
CA PRO A 115 -8.63 11.37 -7.51
C PRO A 115 -8.65 12.03 -8.90
N ARG A 116 -9.52 11.51 -9.78
CA ARG A 116 -9.75 12.06 -11.11
C ARG A 116 -11.20 12.48 -11.25
N LEU A 117 -11.44 13.61 -11.92
CA LEU A 117 -12.77 13.99 -12.36
C LEU A 117 -13.17 13.08 -13.54
N ALA A 118 -13.90 12.02 -13.24
CA ALA A 118 -14.51 11.16 -14.25
C ALA A 118 -15.92 11.68 -14.59
N PRO A 119 -16.30 11.74 -15.87
CA PRO A 119 -17.67 12.06 -16.25
C PRO A 119 -18.59 10.94 -15.76
N LEU A 120 -19.51 11.25 -14.85
CA LEU A 120 -20.56 10.30 -14.44
C LEU A 120 -21.49 10.07 -15.63
N LYS A 121 -21.47 8.87 -16.20
CA LYS A 121 -22.57 8.42 -17.07
C LYS A 121 -23.75 8.08 -16.16
N ALA A 122 -24.83 8.85 -16.30
CA ALA A 122 -26.12 8.60 -15.65
C ALA A 122 -26.82 7.38 -16.25
#